data_AF-A0AAP5IGL6-F1
#
_entry.id   AF-A0AAP5IGL6-F1
#
_cell.length_a   1.000
_cell.length_b   1.000
_cell.length_c   1.000
_cell.angle_alpha   90.00
_cell.angle_beta   90.00
_cell.angle_gamma   90.00
#
_symmetry.space_group_name_H-M   'P 1'
#
loop_
_entity.id
_entity.type
_entity.pdbx_description
1 polymer ?
#
loop_
_entity_poly.entity_id
_entity_poly.type
_entity_poly.pdbx_seq_one_letter_code
_entity_poly.pdbx_strand_id
1 'polypeptide(L)'
;MKNSQLIVSAVILAIATTGATIFTSFPAKAETVCKVTDPTGTPLNVRISPNGQITSTVKNNTEIYIYEVVYDEKNQSWAKVGFEGKVWGWAFREFISCYQNQRG
;
A
#
# COMPACT_ATOMS: atom_id res chain seq x y z
N MET A 1 -0.89 -10.33 -26.71
CA MET A 1 -1.94 -10.53 -27.73
C MET A 1 -3.27 -10.33 -27.00
N LYS A 2 -3.70 -9.07 -26.80
CA LYS A 2 -4.63 -8.29 -27.65
C LYS A 2 -6.05 -8.87 -27.64
N ASN A 3 -6.89 -8.35 -26.74
CA ASN A 3 -8.35 -8.43 -26.87
C ASN A 3 -8.88 -7.02 -27.08
N SER A 4 -9.11 -6.72 -28.36
CA SER A 4 -9.93 -5.61 -28.84
C SER A 4 -11.42 -5.99 -28.73
N GLN A 5 -12.30 -5.07 -29.17
CA GLN A 5 -13.76 -5.11 -29.28
C GLN A 5 -14.43 -4.35 -28.11
N LEU A 6 -15.27 -3.32 -28.29
CA LEU A 6 -15.87 -2.69 -29.46
C LEU A 6 -16.25 -1.25 -29.06
N ILE A 7 -15.95 -0.33 -29.96
CA ILE A 7 -16.46 1.04 -29.97
C ILE A 7 -17.97 0.93 -30.23
N VAL A 8 -18.83 1.49 -29.37
CA VAL A 8 -20.24 1.73 -29.71
C VAL A 8 -20.48 3.23 -29.71
N SER A 9 -20.44 3.75 -30.93
CA SER A 9 -21.05 4.95 -31.49
C SER A 9 -21.75 5.92 -30.55
N ALA A 10 -21.26 7.15 -30.58
CA ALA A 10 -21.99 8.34 -30.20
C ALA A 10 -23.37 8.39 -30.87
N VAL A 11 -24.42 8.56 -30.06
CA VAL A 11 -25.72 9.08 -30.52
C VAL A 11 -25.84 10.47 -29.91
N ILE A 12 -25.59 11.49 -30.73
CA ILE A 12 -25.84 12.89 -30.36
C ILE A 12 -27.33 13.12 -30.62
N LEU A 13 -28.13 13.16 -29.55
CA LEU A 13 -29.49 13.69 -29.60
C LEU A 13 -29.48 15.05 -28.91
N ALA A 14 -29.59 16.11 -29.70
CA ALA A 14 -29.68 17.48 -29.22
C ALA A 14 -31.07 17.73 -28.60
N ILE A 15 -31.11 17.99 -27.30
CA ILE A 15 -32.26 18.56 -26.60
C ILE A 15 -31.75 19.74 -25.77
N ALA A 16 -32.18 20.94 -26.12
CA ALA A 16 -31.90 22.16 -25.38
C ALA A 16 -32.83 22.25 -24.16
N THR A 17 -32.26 22.21 -22.94
CA THR A 17 -32.70 22.95 -21.72
C THR A 17 -31.88 22.50 -20.50
N THR A 18 -31.37 23.47 -19.72
CA THR A 18 -30.62 23.37 -18.44
C THR A 18 -29.37 22.48 -18.45
N GLY A 19 -28.21 23.12 -18.56
CA GLY A 19 -26.90 22.48 -18.43
C GLY A 19 -26.66 21.96 -17.01
N ALA A 20 -27.09 20.74 -16.73
CA ALA A 20 -26.63 19.96 -15.59
C ALA A 20 -25.30 19.28 -15.99
N THR A 21 -24.17 19.90 -15.63
CA THR A 21 -22.85 19.29 -15.74
C THR A 21 -22.78 18.08 -14.81
N ILE A 22 -22.79 16.87 -15.37
CA ILE A 22 -22.56 15.63 -14.63
C ILE A 22 -21.06 15.58 -14.31
N PHE A 23 -20.67 15.99 -13.10
CA PHE A 23 -19.31 15.79 -12.59
C PHE A 23 -19.12 14.30 -12.28
N THR A 24 -18.45 13.57 -13.16
CA THR A 24 -17.99 12.22 -12.84
C THR A 24 -16.78 12.34 -11.91
N SER A 25 -16.98 12.13 -10.61
CA SER A 25 -15.90 12.00 -9.65
C SER A 25 -15.15 10.68 -9.90
N PHE A 26 -13.94 10.76 -10.46
CA PHE A 26 -13.05 9.61 -10.47
C PHE A 26 -12.54 9.38 -9.05
N PRO A 27 -12.58 8.14 -8.53
CA PRO A 27 -11.98 7.85 -7.24
C PRO A 27 -10.47 8.04 -7.34
N ALA A 28 -9.93 9.00 -6.59
CA ALA A 28 -8.50 9.12 -6.39
C ALA A 28 -8.01 7.87 -5.63
N LYS A 29 -7.04 7.15 -6.19
CA LYS A 29 -6.38 6.04 -5.50
C LYS A 29 -5.40 6.65 -4.49
N ALA A 30 -5.79 6.70 -3.22
CA ALA A 30 -4.87 7.09 -2.15
C ALA A 30 -3.72 6.08 -2.07
N GLU A 31 -2.48 6.56 -2.19
CA GLU A 31 -1.29 5.73 -2.07
C GLU A 31 -1.02 5.50 -0.58
N THR A 32 -0.93 4.24 -0.14
CA THR A 32 -0.60 3.94 1.26
C THR A 32 0.91 3.94 1.43
N VAL A 33 1.42 4.84 2.26
CA VAL A 33 2.84 4.95 2.60
C VAL A 33 3.06 4.42 4.01
N CYS A 34 3.99 3.48 4.18
CA CYS A 34 4.34 2.94 5.49
C CYS A 34 5.75 3.34 5.90
N LYS A 35 5.97 3.54 7.20
CA LYS A 35 7.26 3.86 7.79
C LYS A 35 7.53 3.04 9.04
N VAL A 36 8.80 2.76 9.29
CA VAL A 36 9.24 2.25 10.59
C VAL A 36 9.09 3.36 11.62
N THR A 37 8.39 3.05 12.72
CA THR A 37 8.06 3.98 13.82
C THR A 37 8.24 3.28 15.17
N ASP A 38 9.42 2.73 15.41
CA ASP A 38 9.77 2.15 16.71
C ASP A 38 9.91 3.30 17.74
N PRO A 39 9.07 3.34 18.81
CA PRO A 39 9.07 4.42 19.79
C PRO A 39 10.34 4.46 20.65
N THR A 40 11.12 3.38 20.68
CA THR A 40 12.41 3.34 21.38
C THR A 40 13.54 4.00 20.59
N GLY A 41 13.32 4.25 19.29
CA GLY A 41 14.32 4.79 18.37
C GLY A 41 15.33 3.76 17.87
N THR A 42 15.20 2.49 18.23
CA THR A 42 16.10 1.45 17.73
C THR A 42 15.77 1.04 16.28
N PRO A 43 16.76 0.57 15.50
CA PRO A 43 16.48 -0.03 14.20
C PRO A 43 15.60 -1.28 14.33
N LEU A 44 14.57 -1.37 13.48
CA LEU A 44 13.65 -2.50 13.47
C LEU A 44 14.32 -3.73 12.85
N ASN A 45 14.29 -4.85 13.57
CA ASN A 45 14.81 -6.12 13.09
C ASN A 45 13.95 -6.70 11.96
N VAL A 46 14.62 -7.18 10.92
CA VAL A 46 14.02 -7.98 9.84
C VAL A 46 14.55 -9.40 9.94
N ARG A 47 13.66 -10.38 9.82
CA ARG A 47 13.92 -11.81 10.03
C ARG A 47 13.58 -12.64 8.79
N ILE A 48 14.18 -13.83 8.68
CA ILE A 48 13.88 -14.79 7.60
C ILE A 48 12.42 -15.27 7.59
N SER A 49 11.80 -15.34 8.76
CA SER A 49 10.42 -15.77 9.01
C SER A 49 9.92 -15.10 10.29
N PRO A 50 8.60 -15.14 10.58
CA PRO A 50 8.11 -14.88 11.93
C PRO A 50 8.92 -15.71 12.95
N ASN A 51 9.39 -15.06 14.02
CA ASN A 51 10.25 -15.64 15.05
C ASN A 51 11.59 -16.28 14.56
N GLY A 52 11.95 -16.13 13.29
CA GLY A 52 13.18 -16.66 12.71
C GLY A 52 14.42 -15.84 13.06
N GLN A 53 15.57 -16.22 12.50
CA GLN A 53 16.82 -15.47 12.68
C GLN A 53 16.73 -14.06 12.07
N ILE A 54 17.38 -13.09 12.71
CA ILE A 54 17.53 -11.72 12.19
C ILE A 54 18.51 -11.75 11.01
N THR A 55 18.13 -11.14 9.89
CA THR A 55 18.96 -11.02 8.69
C THR A 55 19.46 -9.60 8.46
N SER A 56 18.71 -8.61 8.90
CA SER A 56 19.05 -7.20 8.73
C SER A 56 18.25 -6.33 9.70
N THR A 57 18.52 -5.02 9.66
CA THR A 57 17.75 -4.01 10.38
C THR A 57 17.36 -2.86 9.47
N VAL A 58 16.26 -2.20 9.80
CA VAL A 58 15.74 -1.03 9.08
C VAL A 58 15.71 0.15 10.06
N LYS A 59 16.31 1.28 9.67
CA LYS A 59 16.35 2.47 10.52
C LYS A 59 14.94 3.04 10.73
N ASN A 60 14.71 3.66 11.89
CA ASN A 60 13.48 4.39 12.14
C ASN A 60 13.24 5.48 11.08
N ASN A 61 11.98 5.80 10.78
CA ASN A 61 11.53 6.71 9.71
C ASN A 61 11.81 6.26 8.26
N THR A 62 12.39 5.07 8.05
CA THR A 62 12.56 4.52 6.70
C THR A 62 11.20 4.16 6.12
N GLU A 63 10.94 4.60 4.89
CA GLU A 63 9.76 4.21 4.13
C GLU A 63 9.88 2.77 3.64
N ILE A 64 8.80 2.01 3.79
CA ILE A 64 8.72 0.60 3.44
C ILE A 64 7.35 0.26 2.87
N TYR A 65 7.29 -0.89 2.19
CA TYR A 65 6.05 -1.51 1.75
C TYR A 65 5.76 -2.73 2.63
N ILE A 66 4.47 -2.95 2.89
CA ILE A 66 3.97 -4.19 3.49
C ILE A 66 3.36 -5.03 2.36
N TYR A 67 3.90 -6.23 2.16
CA TYR A 67 3.41 -7.17 1.16
C TYR A 67 2.41 -8.16 1.73
N GLU A 68 2.52 -8.48 3.02
CA GLU A 68 1.73 -9.50 3.68
C GLU A 68 1.73 -9.24 5.19
N VAL A 69 0.65 -9.61 5.88
CA VAL A 69 0.58 -9.63 7.35
C VAL A 69 0.09 -11.00 7.79
N VAL A 70 0.82 -11.61 8.72
CA VAL A 70 0.44 -12.88 9.36
C VAL A 70 0.47 -12.73 10.87
N TYR A 71 -0.16 -13.67 11.56
CA TYR A 71 -0.16 -13.76 13.02
C TYR A 71 0.50 -15.07 13.42
N ASP A 72 1.34 -15.03 14.44
CA ASP A 72 1.91 -16.25 15.03
C ASP A 72 0.99 -16.84 16.10
N GLU A 73 1.43 -17.94 16.73
CA GLU A 73 0.68 -18.66 17.77
C GLU A 73 0.41 -17.80 19.02
N LYS A 74 1.15 -16.71 19.21
CA LYS A 74 0.96 -15.73 20.30
C LYS A 74 0.12 -14.54 19.86
N ASN A 75 -0.47 -14.61 18.66
CA ASN A 75 -1.24 -13.54 18.03
C ASN A 75 -0.41 -12.26 17.81
N GLN A 76 0.92 -12.37 17.71
CA GLN A 76 1.77 -11.25 17.35
C GLN A 76 1.72 -11.05 15.83
N SER A 77 1.57 -9.80 15.40
CA SER A 77 1.47 -9.48 13.97
C SER A 77 2.84 -9.29 13.34
N TRP A 78 3.06 -9.97 12.22
CA TRP A 78 4.30 -9.97 11.45
C TRP A 78 4.03 -9.44 10.05
N ALA A 79 4.76 -8.40 9.65
CA ALA A 79 4.69 -7.82 8.32
C ALA A 79 5.82 -8.35 7.45
N LYS A 80 5.50 -8.82 6.24
CA LYS A 80 6.50 -9.05 5.20
C LYS A 80 6.81 -7.72 4.54
N VAL A 81 8.05 -7.26 4.69
CA VAL A 81 8.44 -5.88 4.34
C VAL A 81 9.49 -5.83 3.24
N GLY A 82 9.57 -4.68 2.58
CA GLY A 82 10.59 -4.38 1.59
C GLY A 82 10.40 -3.01 0.95
N PHE A 83 11.07 -2.78 -0.17
CA PHE A 83 10.99 -1.51 -0.91
C PHE A 83 11.10 -1.77 -2.41
N GLU A 84 10.28 -1.07 -3.21
CA GLU A 84 10.30 -1.15 -4.68
C GLU A 84 10.30 -2.58 -5.24
N GLY A 85 9.48 -3.45 -4.66
CA GLY A 85 9.33 -4.85 -5.07
C GLY A 85 10.41 -5.81 -4.54
N LYS A 86 11.46 -5.29 -3.89
CA LYS A 86 12.45 -6.11 -3.21
C LYS A 86 12.00 -6.43 -1.79
N VAL A 87 11.69 -7.70 -1.53
CA VAL A 87 11.36 -8.21 -0.20
C VAL A 87 12.64 -8.36 0.63
N TRP A 88 12.60 -7.90 1.88
CA TRP A 88 13.72 -8.02 2.83
C TRP A 88 13.50 -9.12 3.87
N GLY A 89 12.24 -9.36 4.25
CA GLY A 89 11.90 -10.39 5.23
C GLY A 89 10.70 -10.00 6.08
N TRP A 90 10.66 -10.47 7.32
CA TRP A 90 9.57 -10.28 8.27
C TRP A 90 9.98 -9.39 9.44
N ALA A 91 9.14 -8.42 9.78
CA ALA A 91 9.33 -7.54 10.92
C ALA A 91 8.05 -7.47 11.76
N PHE A 92 8.17 -7.09 13.04
CA PHE A 92 7.00 -6.85 13.87
C PHE A 92 6.17 -5.70 13.31
N ARG A 93 4.89 -5.97 13.05
CA ARG A 93 3.97 -5.04 12.39
C ARG A 93 3.59 -3.85 13.29
N GLU A 94 3.68 -4.01 14.61
CA GLU A 94 3.37 -2.96 15.58
C GLU A 94 4.32 -1.74 15.49
N PHE A 95 5.55 -1.94 15.02
CA PHE A 95 6.53 -0.86 14.84
C PHE A 95 6.49 -0.23 13.45
N ILE A 96 5.39 -0.42 12.72
CA ILE A 96 5.19 0.10 11.37
C ILE A 96 3.88 0.89 11.34
N SER A 97 3.98 2.16 10.98
CA SER A 97 2.83 3.04 10.79
C SER A 97 2.58 3.28 9.31
N CYS A 98 1.33 3.13 8.88
CA CYS A 98 0.92 3.35 7.50
C CYS A 98 -0.09 4.50 7.43
N TYR A 99 0.07 5.36 6.43
CA TYR A 99 -0.71 6.56 6.24
C TYR A 99 -1.28 6.59 4.82
N GLN A 100 -2.50 7.09 4.65
CA GLN A 100 -3.05 7.37 3.33
C GLN A 100 -2.41 8.67 2.83
N ASN A 101 -1.61 8.59 1.78
CA ASN A 101 -1.05 9.76 1.13
C ASN A 101 -2.10 10.31 0.15
N GLN A 102 -2.74 11.40 0.55
CA GLN A 102 -3.65 12.19 -0.27
C GLN A 102 -2.79 13.14 -1.14
N ARG A 103 -2.03 12.61 -2.10
CA ARG A 103 -1.45 13.48 -3.15
C ARG A 103 -2.60 13.94 -4.04
N GLY A 104 -3.11 15.14 -3.74
CA GLY A 104 -4.12 15.86 -4.53
C GLY A 104 -3.57 16.40 -5.84
#